data_AF-A0A963V857-F1
#
_entry.id   AF-A0A963V857-F1
#
_cell.length_a   1.000
_cell.length_b   1.000
_cell.length_c   1.000
_cell.angle_alpha   90.00
_cell.angle_beta   90.00
_cell.angle_gamma   90.00
#
_symmetry.space_group_name_H-M   'P 1'
#
loop_
_entity.id
_entity.type
_entity.pdbx_description
1 polymer ?
#
loop_
_entity_poly.entity_id
_entity_poly.type
_entity_poly.pdbx_seq_one_letter_code
_entity_poly.pdbx_strand_id
1 'polypeptide(L)'
;RMKGLRGTVLDPFGWLPERRVERALIAQYEADMAEVLPLVAPPTEGAVRALAELPLAIRGFGPVKDAAVEKAARQRAELLAAIRAGDTPQAQAAE
;
A
#
# COMPACT_ATOMS: atom_id res chain seq x y z
N ARG A 1 17.24 -11.27 -23.00
CA ARG A 1 16.12 -12.19 -22.69
C ARG A 1 16.41 -12.84 -21.33
N MET A 2 16.17 -12.12 -20.22
CA MET A 2 16.42 -12.59 -18.83
C MET A 2 15.24 -12.28 -17.90
N LYS A 3 14.05 -12.08 -18.49
CA LYS A 3 12.84 -11.68 -17.75
C LYS A 3 12.39 -12.71 -16.71
N GLY A 4 12.74 -13.99 -16.90
CA GLY A 4 12.37 -15.10 -16.01
C GLY A 4 13.28 -15.29 -14.79
N LEU A 5 14.40 -14.56 -14.71
CA LEU A 5 15.23 -14.52 -13.49
C LEU A 5 14.64 -13.57 -12.44
N ARG A 6 13.68 -12.72 -12.83
CA ARG A 6 13.05 -11.76 -11.92
C ARG A 6 12.30 -12.48 -10.81
N GLY A 7 12.54 -12.06 -9.57
CA GLY A 7 11.96 -12.71 -8.39
C GLY A 7 12.65 -14.02 -7.96
N THR A 8 13.72 -14.45 -8.63
CA THR A 8 14.54 -15.59 -8.21
C THR A 8 15.78 -15.13 -7.45
N VAL A 9 16.48 -16.05 -6.77
CA VAL A 9 17.78 -15.76 -6.13
C VAL A 9 18.85 -15.25 -7.11
N LEU A 10 18.67 -15.54 -8.41
CA LEU A 10 19.53 -15.09 -9.50
C LEU A 10 19.05 -13.78 -10.15
N ASP A 11 18.11 -13.05 -9.52
CA ASP A 11 17.67 -11.73 -9.99
C ASP A 11 18.78 -10.68 -9.72
N PRO A 12 19.47 -10.16 -10.75
CA PRO A 12 20.52 -9.16 -10.55
C PRO A 12 19.98 -7.85 -9.93
N PHE A 13 18.67 -7.61 -10.02
CA PHE A 13 18.01 -6.47 -9.39
C PHE A 13 17.38 -6.83 -8.03
N GLY A 14 17.34 -8.11 -7.67
CA GLY A 14 16.66 -8.60 -6.47
C GLY A 14 17.30 -8.15 -5.15
N TRP A 15 18.58 -7.75 -5.19
CA TRP A 15 19.33 -7.29 -4.03
C TRP A 15 19.29 -5.76 -3.85
N LEU A 16 18.78 -5.01 -4.84
CA LEU A 16 18.67 -3.56 -4.72
C LEU A 16 17.66 -3.21 -3.61
N PRO A 17 18.00 -2.29 -2.70
CA PRO A 17 17.11 -1.85 -1.62
C PRO A 17 15.72 -1.44 -2.14
N GLU A 18 15.67 -0.72 -3.25
CA GLU A 18 14.44 -0.24 -3.89
C GLU A 18 13.51 -1.38 -4.32
N ARG A 19 14.07 -2.47 -4.87
CA ARG A 19 13.31 -3.66 -5.30
C ARG A 19 12.81 -4.48 -4.13
N ARG A 20 13.48 -4.43 -2.98
CA ARG A 20 13.03 -5.06 -1.75
C ARG A 20 11.83 -4.32 -1.18
N VAL A 21 11.89 -2.99 -1.15
CA VAL A 21 10.78 -2.13 -0.72
C VAL A 21 9.55 -2.33 -1.61
N GLU A 22 9.71 -2.32 -2.95
CA GLU A 22 8.59 -2.56 -3.87
C GLU A 22 7.89 -3.90 -3.64
N ARG A 23 8.65 -4.98 -3.42
CA ARG A 23 8.07 -6.29 -3.11
C ARG A 23 7.38 -6.32 -1.75
N ALA A 24 7.95 -5.65 -0.75
CA ALA A 24 7.32 -5.53 0.56
C ALA A 24 5.97 -4.79 0.46
N LEU A 25 5.89 -3.73 -0.35
CA LEU A 25 4.65 -2.98 -0.57
C LEU A 25 3.57 -3.82 -1.25
N ILE A 26 3.93 -4.69 -2.20
CA ILE A 26 2.98 -5.63 -2.83
C ILE A 26 2.42 -6.60 -1.79
N ALA A 27 3.31 -7.25 -1.02
CA ALA A 27 2.88 -8.21 0.00
C ALA A 27 2.03 -7.55 1.09
N GLN A 28 2.37 -6.31 1.46
CA GLN A 28 1.60 -5.51 2.41
C GLN A 28 0.19 -5.20 1.86
N TYR A 29 0.09 -4.77 0.60
CA TYR A 29 -1.21 -4.51 -0.04
C TYR A 29 -2.08 -5.77 -0.09
N GLU A 30 -1.51 -6.91 -0.48
CA GLU A 30 -2.25 -8.18 -0.52
C GLU A 30 -2.75 -8.59 0.86
N ALA A 31 -1.92 -8.43 1.91
CA ALA A 31 -2.31 -8.70 3.29
C ALA A 31 -3.42 -7.76 3.77
N ASP A 32 -3.31 -6.47 3.45
CA ASP A 32 -4.32 -5.47 3.79
C ASP A 32 -5.66 -5.82 3.16
N MET A 33 -5.67 -6.11 1.85
CA MET A 33 -6.91 -6.44 1.14
C MET A 33 -7.54 -7.72 1.68
N ALA A 34 -6.74 -8.74 2.00
CA ALA A 34 -7.23 -9.96 2.63
C ALA A 34 -7.89 -9.68 4.01
N GLU A 35 -7.35 -8.72 4.76
CA GLU A 35 -7.91 -8.30 6.06
C GLU A 35 -9.20 -7.50 5.92
N VAL A 36 -9.26 -6.53 5.00
CA VAL A 36 -10.33 -5.52 4.97
C VAL A 36 -11.51 -5.89 4.09
N LEU A 37 -11.33 -6.73 3.06
CA LEU A 37 -12.42 -7.14 2.16
C LEU A 37 -13.61 -7.79 2.91
N PRO A 38 -13.41 -8.65 3.92
CA PRO A 38 -14.51 -9.18 4.75
C PRO A 38 -15.23 -8.12 5.58
N LEU A 39 -14.60 -6.96 5.83
CA LEU A 39 -15.12 -5.86 6.64
C LEU A 39 -15.82 -4.78 5.81
N VAL A 40 -15.97 -4.99 4.49
CA VAL A 40 -16.64 -4.04 3.61
C VAL A 40 -18.12 -3.98 3.93
N ALA A 41 -18.55 -2.82 4.40
CA ALA A 41 -19.92 -2.47 4.68
C ALA A 41 -20.16 -1.01 4.27
N PRO A 42 -21.40 -0.54 4.13
CA PRO A 42 -21.69 0.87 3.80
C PRO A 42 -20.90 1.92 4.63
N PRO A 43 -20.71 1.77 5.97
CA PRO A 43 -19.93 2.75 6.73
C PRO A 43 -18.42 2.69 6.46
N THR A 44 -17.87 1.53 6.07
CA THR A 44 -16.43 1.32 5.87
C THR A 44 -16.00 1.35 4.40
N GLU A 45 -16.93 1.34 3.45
CA GLU A 45 -16.65 1.25 2.01
C GLU A 45 -15.68 2.34 1.54
N GLY A 46 -15.90 3.58 1.97
CA GLY A 46 -15.02 4.71 1.61
C GLY A 46 -13.58 4.52 2.12
N ALA A 47 -13.43 4.01 3.34
CA ALA A 47 -12.13 3.74 3.94
C ALA A 47 -11.39 2.61 3.21
N VAL A 48 -12.10 1.53 2.91
CA VAL A 48 -11.55 0.38 2.19
C VAL A 48 -11.12 0.79 0.78
N ARG A 49 -11.93 1.60 0.09
CA ARG A 49 -11.57 2.15 -1.22
C ARG A 49 -10.32 3.01 -1.14
N ALA A 50 -10.25 3.93 -0.19
CA ALA A 50 -9.07 4.79 0.00
C ALA A 50 -7.82 3.97 0.30
N LEU A 51 -7.92 2.90 1.08
CA LEU A 51 -6.81 1.99 1.36
C LEU A 51 -6.36 1.25 0.10
N ALA A 52 -7.31 0.81 -0.74
CA ALA A 52 -7.02 0.13 -1.99
C ALA A 52 -6.34 1.05 -3.03
N GLU A 53 -6.66 2.33 -3.02
CA GLU A 53 -6.07 3.34 -3.91
C GLU A 53 -4.68 3.82 -3.48
N LEU A 54 -4.31 3.59 -2.22
CA LEU A 54 -3.08 4.09 -1.62
C LEU A 54 -1.78 3.77 -2.40
N PRO A 55 -1.59 2.58 -3.00
CA PRO A 55 -0.41 2.29 -3.82
C PRO A 55 -0.25 3.23 -5.02
N LEU A 56 -1.34 3.79 -5.56
CA LEU A 56 -1.31 4.71 -6.69
C LEU A 56 -0.65 6.06 -6.33
N ALA A 57 -0.63 6.40 -5.04
CA ALA A 57 0.03 7.62 -4.55
C ALA A 57 1.56 7.47 -4.44
N ILE A 58 2.08 6.23 -4.44
CA ILE A 58 3.52 5.96 -4.33
C ILE A 58 4.14 6.01 -5.73
N ARG A 59 4.64 7.19 -6.10
CA ARG A 59 5.26 7.47 -7.41
C ARG A 59 6.58 8.22 -7.30
N GLY A 60 7.37 8.20 -8.37
CA GLY A 60 8.67 8.86 -8.44
C GLY A 60 9.85 7.91 -8.19
N PHE A 61 11.03 8.48 -7.97
CA PHE A 61 12.30 7.75 -7.84
C PHE A 61 13.10 8.25 -6.64
N GLY A 62 13.93 7.37 -6.08
CA GLY A 62 14.82 7.67 -4.96
C GLY A 62 14.11 8.37 -3.80
N PRO A 63 14.63 9.52 -3.30
CA PRO A 63 14.08 10.19 -2.11
C PRO A 63 12.60 10.59 -2.21
N VAL A 64 12.12 10.90 -3.42
CA VAL A 64 10.70 11.27 -3.64
C VAL A 64 9.81 10.06 -3.40
N LYS A 65 10.25 8.88 -3.86
CA LYS A 65 9.53 7.62 -3.63
C LYS A 65 9.55 7.27 -2.15
N ASP A 66 10.69 7.41 -1.48
CA ASP A 66 10.82 7.10 -0.05
C ASP A 66 9.90 7.98 0.81
N ALA A 67 9.85 9.29 0.53
CA ALA A 67 8.92 10.20 1.20
C ALA A 67 7.44 9.84 0.92
N ALA A 68 7.12 9.42 -0.31
CA ALA A 68 5.77 8.96 -0.65
C ALA A 68 5.40 7.67 0.07
N VAL A 69 6.34 6.73 0.23
CA VAL A 69 6.15 5.49 1.00
C VAL A 69 5.87 5.80 2.47
N GLU A 70 6.65 6.69 3.09
CA GLU A 70 6.45 7.09 4.49
C GLU A 70 5.08 7.77 4.70
N LYS A 71 4.68 8.65 3.77
CA LYS A 71 3.34 9.27 3.81
C LYS A 71 2.23 8.21 3.68
N ALA A 72 2.37 7.29 2.73
CA ALA A 72 1.41 6.21 2.53
C ALA A 72 1.33 5.30 3.77
N ALA A 73 2.46 4.98 4.42
CA ALA A 73 2.47 4.16 5.63
C ALA A 73 1.62 4.77 6.77
N ARG A 74 1.65 6.09 6.94
CA ARG A 74 0.82 6.80 7.93
C ARG A 74 -0.66 6.73 7.57
N GLN A 75 -1.01 7.07 6.33
CA GLN A 75 -2.39 7.02 5.84
C GLN A 75 -2.98 5.61 5.93
N ARG A 76 -2.18 4.58 5.62
CA ARG A 76 -2.59 3.18 5.81
C ARG A 76 -2.98 2.88 7.25
N ALA A 77 -2.15 3.29 8.22
CA ALA A 77 -2.41 3.01 9.63
C ALA A 77 -3.72 3.65 10.10
N GLU A 78 -3.97 4.89 9.66
CA GLU A 78 -5.22 5.63 9.93
C GLU A 78 -6.44 4.93 9.33
N LEU A 79 -6.36 4.54 8.05
CA LEU A 79 -7.45 3.85 7.34
C LEU A 79 -7.75 2.48 7.94
N LEU A 80 -6.72 1.68 8.27
CA LEU A 80 -6.92 0.38 8.92
C LEU A 80 -7.56 0.53 10.29
N ALA A 81 -7.16 1.54 11.08
CA ALA A 81 -7.78 1.81 12.37
C ALA A 81 -9.29 2.14 12.22
N ALA A 82 -9.63 3.00 11.25
CA ALA A 82 -11.03 3.36 10.99
C ALA A 82 -11.87 2.17 10.51
N ILE A 83 -11.35 1.37 9.57
CA ILE A 83 -12.01 0.15 9.08
C ILE A 83 -12.28 -0.82 10.24
N ARG A 84 -11.29 -1.05 11.11
CA ARG A 84 -11.42 -1.95 12.27
C ARG A 84 -12.38 -1.44 13.33
N ALA A 85 -12.49 -0.12 13.50
CA ALA A 85 -13.48 0.49 14.37
C ALA A 85 -14.91 0.40 13.81
N GLY A 86 -15.07 0.03 12.54
CA GLY A 86 -16.35 0.07 11.84
C GLY A 86 -16.82 1.49 11.55
N ASP A 87 -15.92 2.46 11.65
CA ASP A 87 -16.21 3.88 11.54
C ASP A 87 -15.81 4.38 10.15
N THR A 88 -16.54 5.35 9.62
CA THR A 88 -16.10 6.04 8.41
C THR A 88 -14.97 6.99 8.83
N PRO A 89 -13.73 6.83 8.36
CA PRO A 89 -12.81 7.94 8.37
C PRO A 89 -13.43 8.96 7.43
N GLN A 90 -14.10 9.96 8.00
CA GLN A 90 -14.47 11.16 7.28
C GLN A 90 -13.19 11.60 6.60
N ALA A 91 -13.21 11.58 5.26
CA ALA A 91 -12.13 12.10 4.44
C ALA A 91 -11.92 13.56 4.84
N GLN A 92 -11.08 13.79 5.84
CA GLN A 92 -10.63 15.12 6.18
C GLN A 92 -9.63 15.52 5.09
N ALA A 93 -9.99 16.61 4.41
CA ALA A 93 -9.17 17.44 3.54
C ALA A 93 -8.92 16.97 2.10
N ALA A 94 -9.71 17.52 1.19
CA ALA A 94 -9.19 18.52 0.25
C ALA A 94 -10.34 19.47 -0.19
N GLU A 95 -10.46 20.59 0.52
CA GLU A 95 -10.98 21.86 -0.04
C GLU A 95 -9.78 22.68 -0.51
#